data_AF-A0A843J2V8-F1
#
_entry.id   AF-A0A843J2V8-F1
#
_cell.length_a   1.000
_cell.length_b   1.000
_cell.length_c   1.000
_cell.angle_alpha   90.00
_cell.angle_beta   90.00
_cell.angle_gamma   90.00
#
_symmetry.space_group_name_H-M   'P 1'
#
loop_
_entity.id
_entity.type
_entity.pdbx_description
1 polymer ?
#
loop_
_entity_poly.entity_id
_entity_poly.type
_entity_poly.pdbx_seq_one_letter_code
_entity_poly.pdbx_strand_id
1 'polypeptide(L)' 'MEPDKILIDIRTCDLKMSQLMAEIQRLQEEYPDYEIFLDGDAYAIVGRRRKARWDVAARP' A
#
# COMPACT_ATOMS: atom_id res chain seq x y z
N MET A 1 -14.82 8.92 -0.25
CA MET A 1 -13.65 8.04 -0.09
C MET A 1 -12.59 8.61 -1.00
N GLU A 2 -11.39 8.90 -0.49
CA GLU A 2 -10.26 9.15 -1.38
C GLU A 2 -10.00 7.87 -2.18
N PRO A 3 -9.80 7.96 -3.51
CA PRO A 3 -9.48 6.79 -4.33
C PRO A 3 -8.10 6.24 -3.97
N ASP A 4 -7.91 4.94 -4.19
CA ASP A 4 -6.60 4.31 -4.01
C ASP A 4 -5.59 4.95 -4.96
N LYS A 5 -4.41 5.30 -4.43
CA LYS A 5 -3.36 5.95 -5.19
C LYS A 5 -2.40 4.90 -5.71
N ILE A 6 -2.22 4.83 -7.04
CA ILE A 6 -1.15 4.03 -7.64
C ILE A 6 0.19 4.69 -7.31
N LEU A 7 1.06 3.96 -6.62
CA LEU A 7 2.40 4.42 -6.26
C LEU A 7 3.44 3.88 -7.23
N ILE A 8 3.33 2.61 -7.63
CA ILE A 8 4.25 1.95 -8.57
C ILE A 8 3.44 1.05 -9.51
N ASP A 9 3.57 1.25 -10.83
CA ASP A 9 3.05 0.31 -11.84
C ASP A 9 4.10 -0.75 -12.16
N ILE A 10 3.81 -1.99 -11.77
CA ILE A 10 4.76 -3.10 -11.81
C ILE A 10 5.00 -3.57 -13.24
N ARG A 11 4.05 -3.32 -14.15
CA ARG A 11 4.21 -3.67 -15.58
C ARG A 11 5.29 -2.83 -16.25
N THR A 12 5.56 -1.65 -15.70
CA THR A 12 6.55 -0.71 -16.22
C THR A 12 7.89 -0.81 -15.49
N CYS A 13 7.96 -1.60 -14.42
CA CYS A 13 9.15 -1.77 -13.62
C CYS A 13 9.72 -3.18 -13.79
N ASP A 14 10.99 -3.29 -14.15
CA ASP A 14 11.72 -4.56 -14.24
C ASP A 14 12.20 -5.04 -12.84
N LEU A 15 11.37 -4.81 -11.82
CA LEU A 15 11.69 -5.15 -10.43
C LEU A 15 11.36 -6.62 -10.17
N LYS A 16 12.31 -7.34 -9.57
CA LYS A 16 12.05 -8.68 -9.06
C LYS A 16 11.12 -8.60 -7.85
N MET A 17 10.36 -9.67 -7.61
CA MET A 17 9.45 -9.76 -6.45
C MET A 17 10.13 -9.45 -5.10
N SER A 18 11.40 -9.81 -4.91
CA SER A 18 12.15 -9.48 -3.69
C SER A 18 12.40 -7.97 -3.53
N GLN A 19 12.68 -7.27 -4.63
CA GLN A 19 12.85 -5.82 -4.64
C GLN A 19 11.50 -5.12 -4.46
N LEU A 20 10.45 -5.70 -5.04
CA LEU A 20 9.09 -5.20 -4.88
C LEU A 20 8.64 -5.19 -3.41
N MET A 21 8.93 -6.26 -2.67
CA MET A 21 8.62 -6.36 -1.24
C MET A 21 9.43 -5.35 -0.40
N ALA A 22 10.72 -5.17 -0.72
CA ALA A 22 11.53 -4.14 -0.07
C ALA A 22 11.00 -2.73 -0.31
N GLU A 23 10.49 -2.48 -1.53
CA GLU A 23 9.92 -1.18 -1.89
C GLU A 23 8.57 -0.93 -1.20
N ILE A 24 7.73 -1.96 -1.06
CA ILE A 24 6.51 -1.87 -0.25
C ILE A 24 6.86 -1.49 1.19
N GLN A 25 7.86 -2.14 1.79
CA GLN A 25 8.28 -1.84 3.16
C GLN A 25 8.76 -0.39 3.30
N ARG A 26 9.61 0.08 2.37
CA ARG A 26 10.05 1.47 2.32
C ARG A 26 8.88 2.45 2.21
N LEU A 27 7.90 2.16 1.35
CA LEU A 27 6.71 3.00 1.17
C LEU A 27 5.82 3.00 2.42
N GLN A 28 5.73 1.89 3.15
CA GLN A 28 5.00 1.86 4.43
C GLN A 28 5.66 2.75 5.49
N GLU A 29 6.99 2.82 5.51
CA GLU A 29 7.74 3.72 6.39
C GLU A 29 7.61 5.19 5.96
N GLU A 30 7.61 5.47 4.66
CA GLU A 30 7.46 6.83 4.10
C GLU A 30 6.02 7.37 4.26
N TYR A 31 5.02 6.50 4.18
CA TYR A 31 3.60 6.84 4.26
C TYR A 31 2.90 6.12 5.43
N PRO A 32 3.19 6.46 6.69
CA PRO A 32 2.64 5.77 7.86
C PRO A 32 1.11 5.90 8.00
N ASP A 33 0.55 6.97 7.42
CA ASP A 33 -0.89 7.23 7.36
C ASP A 33 -1.62 6.46 6.24
N TYR A 34 -0.88 5.73 5.41
CA TYR A 34 -1.44 4.95 4.31
C TYR A 34 -1.24 3.47 4.57
N GLU A 35 -2.15 2.68 4.04
CA GLU A 35 -2.00 1.24 3.92
C GLU A 35 -1.47 0.97 2.52
N ILE A 36 -0.22 0.50 2.44
CA ILE A 36 0.47 0.21 1.18
C ILE A 36 0.42 -1.29 0.93
N PHE A 37 -0.10 -1.69 -0.22
CA PHE A 37 -0.26 -3.09 -0.61
C PHE A 37 -0.12 -3.28 -2.12
N LEU A 38 0.06 -4.54 -2.51
CA LEU A 38 0.09 -4.96 -3.90
C LEU A 38 -1.34 -5.25 -4.39
N ASP A 39 -1.78 -4.57 -5.43
CA ASP A 39 -3.01 -4.85 -6.16
C ASP A 39 -2.71 -5.74 -7.37
N GLY A 40 -3.22 -6.97 -7.34
CA GLY A 40 -3.03 -7.98 -8.39
C GLY A 40 -3.86 -7.72 -9.64
N ASP A 41 -4.97 -6.99 -9.54
CA ASP A 41 -5.82 -6.65 -10.69
C ASP A 41 -5.24 -5.45 -11.44
N ALA A 42 -4.75 -4.46 -10.70
CA ALA A 42 -4.09 -3.29 -11.27
C ALA A 42 -2.62 -3.54 -11.66
N TYR A 43 -2.03 -4.66 -11.25
CA TYR A 43 -0.59 -4.94 -11.35
C TYR A 43 0.26 -3.77 -10.81
N ALA A 44 -0.12 -3.27 -9.63
CA ALA A 44 0.45 -2.04 -9.08
C ALA A 44 0.62 -2.12 -7.55
N ILE A 45 1.62 -1.43 -7.00
CA ILE A 45 1.63 -1.09 -5.57
C ILE A 45 0.73 0.14 -5.41
N VAL A 46 -0.27 0.01 -4.55
CA VAL A 46 -1.24 1.06 -4.27
C VAL A 46 -1.17 1.47 -2.80
N GLY A 47 -1.44 2.75 -2.55
CA GLY A 47 -1.59 3.32 -1.23
C GLY A 47 -3.03 3.75 -1.01
N ARG A 48 -3.66 3.21 0.03
CA ARG A 48 -5.00 3.61 0.49
C ARG A 48 -4.86 4.44 1.76
N ARG A 49 -5.51 5.60 1.85
CA ARG A 49 -5.48 6.41 3.08
C ARG A 49 -6.06 5.57 4.22
N ARG A 50 -5.29 5.41 5.30
CA ARG A 50 -5.78 4.76 6.51
C ARG A 50 -6.88 5.65 7.07
N LYS A 51 -8.14 5.24 6.94
CA LYS A 51 -9.21 5.87 7.71
C LYS A 51 -8.83 5.68 9.17
N ALA A 52 -8.66 6.77 9.90
CA ALA A 52 -8.48 6.72 11.35
C ALA A 52 -9.56 5.79 11.90
N ARG A 53 -9.12 4.70 12.52
CA ARG A 53 -9.99 3.64 12.98
C ARG A 53 -10.80 4.19 14.16
N TRP A 54 -11.98 4.75 13.90
CA TRP A 54 -13.09 4.43 14.79
C TRP A 54 -13.35 2.94 14.59
N ASP A 55 -13.54 2.20 15.69
CA ASP A 55 -13.71 0.74 15.78
C ASP A 55 -12.44 -0.12 15.97
N VAL A 56 -11.82 0.04 17.15
CA VAL A 56 -11.82 -1.04 18.16
C VAL A 56 -12.24 -0.44 19.51
N ALA A 57 -13.50 -0.04 19.60
CA ALA A 57 -14.22 -0.07 20.87
C ALA A 57 -14.70 -1.51 21.10
N ALA A 58 -13.79 -2.43 21.41
CA ALA A 58 -14.10 -3.78 21.91
C ALA A 58 -12.82 -4.53 22.26
N ARG A 59 -12.27 -4.25 23.44
CA ARG A 59 -11.57 -5.27 24.21
C ARG A 59 -12.11 -5.18 25.64
N PRO A 60 -12.80 -6.22 26.15
CA PRO A 60 -13.12 -6.30 27.57
C PRO A 60 -11.83 -6.39 28.41
#